data_AF-A0A4Y2DA37-F1
#
_entry.id   AF-A0A4Y2DA37-F1
#
_cell.length_a   1.000
_cell.length_b   1.000
_cell.length_c   1.000
_cell.angle_alpha   90.00
_cell.angle_beta   90.00
_cell.angle_gamma   90.00
#
_symmetry.space_group_name_H-M   'P 1'
#
loop_
_entity.id
_entity.type
_entity.pdbx_description
1 polymer ?
#
loop_
_entity_poly.entity_id
_entity_poly.type
_entity_poly.pdbx_seq_one_letter_code
_entity_poly.pdbx_strand_id
1 'polypeptide(L)'
;MRIPRYYLGELNQEISIFEIHCLSEASKTAYGTILHLRFVTRKNEIETSSIYSKSRVAPLKSLTLPRLELTAALWSARLAKQVSSCLKFDANIYYWTDSLISYYWIRGDFSGFKPYVKNRVEEIQKLSDPNRWGHCP
;
A
#
# COMPACT_ATOMS: atom_id res chain seq x y z
N MET A 1 16.49 -4.04 22.41
CA MET A 1 16.97 -4.90 21.30
C MET A 1 16.52 -4.29 19.98
N ARG A 2 17.46 -3.80 19.15
CA ARG A 2 17.19 -3.17 17.84
C ARG A 2 17.61 -4.18 16.77
N ILE A 3 16.66 -4.85 16.12
CA ILE A 3 16.96 -5.80 15.04
C ILE A 3 17.16 -4.99 13.75
N PRO A 4 18.38 -4.95 13.18
CA PRO A 4 18.59 -4.32 11.88
C PRO A 4 17.81 -5.10 10.82
N ARG A 5 16.98 -4.40 10.06
CA ARG A 5 16.28 -5.01 8.92
C ARG A 5 17.10 -4.75 7.66
N TYR A 6 17.63 -5.81 7.06
CA TYR A 6 18.34 -5.76 5.79
C TYR A 6 17.30 -5.82 4.66
N TYR A 7 16.93 -4.65 4.15
CA TYR A 7 16.03 -4.53 3.00
C TYR A 7 16.75 -4.31 1.68
N LEU A 8 18.03 -3.98 1.77
CA LEU A 8 18.95 -3.77 0.67
C LEU A 8 19.89 -4.97 0.71
N GLY A 9 20.11 -5.65 -0.41
CA GLY A 9 21.09 -6.73 -0.53
C GLY A 9 22.51 -6.23 -0.24
N GLU A 10 23.54 -6.92 -0.74
CA GLU A 10 24.91 -6.39 -0.68
C GLU A 10 24.98 -5.06 -1.47
N LEU A 11 24.95 -3.94 -0.74
CA LEU A 11 24.99 -2.55 -1.23
C LEU A 11 26.35 -2.14 -1.81
N ASN A 12 27.01 -3.03 -2.54
CA ASN A 12 28.22 -2.69 -3.30
C ASN A 12 27.87 -2.02 -4.65
N GLN A 13 26.59 -1.76 -4.92
CA GLN A 13 26.13 -1.17 -6.17
C GLN A 13 25.40 0.16 -5.93
N GLU A 14 25.72 1.17 -6.74
CA GLU A 14 25.00 2.45 -6.75
C GLU A 14 23.55 2.22 -7.24
N ILE A 15 22.58 2.71 -6.46
CA ILE A 15 21.15 2.57 -6.74
C ILE A 15 20.65 3.81 -7.47
N SER A 16 19.87 3.61 -8.53
CA SER A 16 19.30 4.69 -9.35
C SER A 16 17.91 5.10 -8.89
N ILE A 17 17.05 4.14 -8.54
CA ILE A 17 15.63 4.38 -8.23
C ILE A 17 15.18 3.47 -7.09
N PHE A 18 14.44 4.03 -6.13
CA PHE A 18 13.68 3.28 -5.12
C PHE A 18 12.18 3.42 -5.35
N GLU A 19 11.47 2.31 -5.22
CA GLU A 19 10.02 2.24 -5.32
C GLU A 19 9.45 1.38 -4.19
N ILE A 20 8.30 1.78 -3.65
CA ILE A 20 7.56 1.00 -2.67
C ILE A 20 6.24 0.57 -3.29
N HIS A 21 6.03 -0.73 -3.42
CA HIS A 21 4.78 -1.31 -3.91
C HIS A 21 3.97 -1.81 -2.72
N CYS A 22 2.79 -1.24 -2.53
CA CYS A 22 1.92 -1.53 -1.41
C CYS A 22 0.71 -2.34 -1.91
N LEU A 23 0.67 -3.64 -1.62
CA LEU A 23 -0.40 -4.52 -2.05
C LEU A 23 -1.38 -4.72 -0.89
N SER A 24 -2.65 -4.39 -1.12
CA SER A 24 -3.73 -4.56 -0.15
C SER A 24 -4.71 -5.62 -0.58
N GLU A 25 -5.10 -6.48 0.36
CA GLU A 25 -6.04 -7.57 0.12
C GLU A 25 -7.00 -7.74 1.30
N ALA A 26 -8.20 -8.24 1.02
CA ALA A 26 -9.20 -8.52 2.02
C ALA A 26 -10.01 -9.78 1.70
N SER A 27 -10.45 -10.44 2.76
CA SER A 27 -11.40 -11.54 2.74
C SER A 27 -12.51 -11.29 3.74
N LYS A 28 -13.48 -12.21 3.85
CA LYS A 28 -14.55 -12.12 4.85
C LYS A 28 -14.03 -12.28 6.29
N THR A 29 -12.82 -12.80 6.49
CA THR A 29 -12.28 -13.11 7.83
C THR A 29 -11.13 -12.20 8.24
N ALA A 30 -10.42 -11.59 7.28
CA ALA A 30 -9.29 -10.72 7.56
C ALA A 30 -9.03 -9.72 6.43
N TYR A 31 -8.23 -8.71 6.69
CA TYR A 31 -7.69 -7.81 5.67
C TYR A 31 -6.26 -7.43 6.02
N GLY A 32 -5.45 -7.05 5.03
CA GLY A 32 -4.05 -6.77 5.25
C GLY A 32 -3.36 -6.03 4.12
N THR A 33 -2.08 -5.73 4.36
CA THR A 33 -1.21 -5.09 3.38
C THR A 33 0.21 -5.61 3.53
N ILE A 34 0.89 -5.77 2.39
CA ILE A 34 2.34 -5.97 2.31
C ILE A 34 2.99 -4.82 1.52
N LEU A 35 4.16 -4.37 1.98
CA LEU A 35 4.99 -3.35 1.34
C LEU A 35 6.27 -4.01 0.85
N HIS A 36 6.50 -3.92 -0.46
CA HIS A 36 7.73 -4.35 -1.12
C HIS A 36 8.56 -3.13 -1.51
N LEU A 37 9.85 -3.15 -1.19
CA LEU A 37 10.82 -2.25 -1.78
C LEU A 37 11.30 -2.88 -3.08
N ARG A 38 11.23 -2.11 -4.17
CA ARG A 38 11.87 -2.40 -5.45
C ARG A 38 12.96 -1.37 -5.66
N PHE A 39 14.13 -1.79 -6.12
CA PHE A 39 15.18 -0.87 -6.50
C PHE A 39 15.90 -1.32 -7.76
N VAL A 40 16.42 -0.33 -8.50
CA VAL A 40 17.16 -0.54 -9.74
C VAL A 40 18.61 -0.14 -9.51
N THR A 41 19.55 -1.02 -9.81
CA THR A 41 20.98 -0.71 -9.75
C THR A 41 21.41 0.06 -11.00
N ARG A 42 22.57 0.73 -10.99
CA ARG A 42 23.13 1.34 -12.22
C ARG A 42 23.41 0.35 -13.35
N LYS A 43 23.47 -0.95 -13.05
CA LYS A 43 23.58 -2.02 -14.05
C LYS A 43 22.22 -2.43 -14.64
N ASN A 44 21.15 -1.72 -14.30
CA ASN A 44 19.76 -2.05 -14.62
C ASN A 44 19.30 -3.40 -14.03
N GLU A 45 19.93 -3.87 -12.96
CA GLU A 45 19.44 -5.03 -12.22
C GLU A 45 18.29 -4.59 -11.31
N ILE A 46 17.20 -5.38 -11.29
CA ILE A 46 16.03 -5.11 -10.45
C ILE A 46 16.06 -6.08 -9.28
N GLU A 47 16.05 -5.54 -8.08
CA GLU A 47 15.91 -6.30 -6.85
C GLU A 47 14.66 -5.88 -6.08
N THR A 48 14.09 -6.84 -5.35
CA THR A 48 12.91 -6.60 -4.52
C THR A 48 13.06 -7.24 -3.15
N SER A 49 12.57 -6.57 -2.11
CA SER A 49 12.51 -7.13 -0.76
C SER A 49 11.21 -6.73 -0.05
N SER A 50 10.70 -7.59 0.82
CA SER A 50 9.55 -7.25 1.66
C SER A 50 10.00 -6.44 2.86
N ILE A 51 9.50 -5.21 3.01
CA ILE A 51 9.97 -4.30 4.07
C ILE A 51 9.03 -4.23 5.27
N TYR A 52 7.74 -4.50 5.06
CA TYR A 52 6.73 -4.50 6.10
C TYR A 52 5.47 -5.26 5.65
N SER A 53 4.82 -5.95 6.57
CA SER A 53 3.48 -6.52 6.35
C SER A 53 2.64 -6.41 7.60
N LYS A 54 1.32 -6.27 7.44
CA LYS A 54 0.38 -6.21 8.55
C LYS A 54 -0.99 -6.71 8.12
N SER A 55 -1.56 -7.58 8.95
CA SER A 55 -2.91 -8.10 8.79
C SER A 55 -3.77 -7.81 10.02
N ARG A 56 -5.09 -7.87 9.84
CA ARG A 56 -6.10 -7.61 10.87
C ARG A 56 -7.29 -8.52 10.66
N VAL A 57 -7.89 -8.99 11.75
CA VAL A 57 -9.14 -9.75 11.72
C VAL A 57 -10.28 -8.83 11.28
N ALA A 58 -11.19 -9.35 10.47
CA ALA A 58 -12.38 -8.62 10.05
C ALA A 58 -13.25 -8.25 11.28
N PRO A 59 -13.89 -7.07 11.29
CA PRO A 59 -14.71 -6.67 12.44
C PRO A 59 -15.86 -7.65 12.69
N LEU A 60 -16.22 -7.84 13.97
CA LEU A 60 -17.37 -8.67 14.37
C LEU A 60 -18.69 -8.18 13.74
N LYS A 61 -18.83 -6.86 13.58
CA LYS A 61 -19.91 -6.29 12.79
C LYS A 61 -19.61 -6.51 11.32
N SER A 62 -20.42 -7.36 10.68
CA SER A 62 -20.22 -7.75 9.29
C SER A 62 -20.15 -6.53 8.36
N LEU A 63 -19.08 -6.50 7.58
CA LEU A 63 -18.89 -5.58 6.48
C LEU A 63 -19.00 -6.37 5.18
N THR A 64 -19.43 -5.70 4.12
CA THR A 64 -19.37 -6.27 2.78
C THR A 64 -17.91 -6.40 2.35
N LEU A 65 -17.61 -7.37 1.48
CA LEU A 65 -16.26 -7.57 0.97
C LEU A 65 -15.66 -6.28 0.34
N PRO A 66 -16.38 -5.50 -0.49
CA PRO A 66 -15.87 -4.22 -0.99
C PRO A 66 -15.48 -3.20 0.09
N ARG A 67 -16.19 -3.21 1.23
CA ARG A 67 -15.85 -2.32 2.35
C ARG A 67 -14.61 -2.78 3.10
N LEU A 68 -14.34 -4.08 3.11
CA LEU A 68 -13.11 -4.65 3.68
C LEU A 68 -11.92 -4.38 2.75
N GLU A 69 -12.09 -4.57 1.44
CA GLU A 69 -11.09 -4.25 0.41
C GLU A 69 -10.70 -2.75 0.48
N LEU A 70 -11.67 -1.84 0.50
CA LEU A 70 -11.41 -0.40 0.70
C LEU A 70 -10.73 -0.10 2.04
N THR A 71 -11.01 -0.90 3.07
CA THR A 71 -10.34 -0.74 4.36
C THR A 71 -8.89 -1.22 4.30
N ALA A 72 -8.60 -2.31 3.58
CA ALA A 72 -7.25 -2.76 3.31
C ALA A 72 -6.46 -1.69 2.55
N ALA A 73 -7.07 -1.08 1.54
CA ALA A 73 -6.48 0.04 0.79
C ALA A 73 -6.16 1.24 1.71
N LEU A 74 -7.08 1.64 2.59
CA LEU A 74 -6.79 2.71 3.56
C LEU A 74 -5.63 2.33 4.50
N TRP A 75 -5.56 1.08 4.94
CA TRP A 75 -4.45 0.57 5.73
C TRP A 75 -3.13 0.67 4.98
N SER A 76 -3.15 0.35 3.69
CA SER A 76 -2.00 0.47 2.80
C SER A 76 -1.47 1.89 2.72
N ALA A 77 -2.35 2.87 2.48
CA ALA A 77 -1.97 4.29 2.44
C ALA A 77 -1.33 4.77 3.75
N ARG A 78 -1.92 4.40 4.89
CA ARG A 78 -1.40 4.75 6.23
C ARG A 78 -0.05 4.11 6.51
N LEU A 79 0.09 2.82 6.21
CA LEU A 79 1.34 2.09 6.43
C LEU A 79 2.45 2.61 5.53
N ALA A 80 2.16 2.89 4.27
CA ALA A 80 3.13 3.48 3.35
C ALA A 80 3.68 4.80 3.89
N LYS A 81 2.80 5.72 4.35
CA LYS A 81 3.22 6.98 4.98
C LYS A 81 4.08 6.79 6.23
N GLN A 82 3.75 5.80 7.06
CA GLN A 82 4.52 5.51 8.28
C GLN A 82 5.88 4.88 7.96
N VAL A 83 5.92 3.97 6.98
CA VAL A 83 7.17 3.30 6.60
C VAL A 83 8.07 4.26 5.85
N SER A 84 7.54 5.06 4.93
CA SER A 84 8.32 6.03 4.16
C SER A 84 8.99 7.07 5.06
N SER A 85 8.33 7.52 6.14
CA SER A 85 8.94 8.44 7.11
C SER A 85 10.07 7.83 7.94
N CYS A 86 10.19 6.50 7.96
CA CYS A 86 11.28 5.79 8.64
C CYS A 86 12.46 5.46 7.71
N LEU A 87 12.29 5.59 6.39
CA LEU A 87 13.35 5.32 5.42
C LEU A 87 14.29 6.53 5.32
N LYS A 88 15.56 6.26 5.01
CA LYS A 88 16.61 7.28 4.86
C LYS A 88 16.81 7.72 3.41
N PHE A 89 15.89 7.35 2.53
CA PHE A 89 15.93 7.61 1.10
C PHE A 89 14.51 7.88 0.60
N ASP A 90 14.40 8.67 -0.46
CA ASP A 90 13.14 8.92 -1.13
C ASP A 90 12.80 7.74 -2.04
N ALA A 91 11.51 7.37 -2.06
CA ALA A 91 11.01 6.29 -2.89
C ALA A 91 9.67 6.65 -3.52
N ASN A 92 9.46 6.25 -4.78
CA ASN A 92 8.16 6.36 -5.42
C ASN A 92 7.22 5.30 -4.85
N ILE A 93 6.06 5.73 -4.34
CA ILE A 93 5.10 4.80 -3.73
C ILE A 93 3.97 4.50 -4.71
N TYR A 94 3.69 3.22 -4.92
CA TYR A 94 2.58 2.71 -5.72
C TYR A 94 1.69 1.79 -4.89
N TYR A 95 0.40 1.80 -5.18
CA TYR A 95 -0.62 1.06 -4.42
C TYR A 95 -1.40 0.13 -5.34
N TRP A 96 -1.73 -1.06 -4.84
CA TRP A 96 -2.35 -2.12 -5.62
C TRP A 96 -3.50 -2.76 -4.85
N THR A 97 -4.61 -2.98 -5.56
CA THR A 97 -5.77 -3.73 -5.07
C THR A 97 -6.30 -4.64 -6.18
N ASP A 98 -6.78 -5.81 -5.77
CA ASP A 98 -7.52 -6.79 -6.58
C ASP A 98 -9.01 -6.46 -6.73
N SER A 99 -9.46 -5.39 -6.07
CA SER A 99 -10.85 -4.94 -6.10
C SER A 99 -11.04 -3.82 -7.10
N LEU A 100 -11.66 -4.12 -8.24
CA LEU A 100 -12.10 -3.08 -9.19
C LEU A 100 -12.99 -2.04 -8.51
N ILE A 101 -13.86 -2.46 -7.59
CA ILE A 101 -14.76 -1.54 -6.87
C ILE A 101 -13.95 -0.56 -6.03
N SER A 102 -12.98 -1.06 -5.26
CA SER A 102 -12.12 -0.21 -4.43
C SER A 102 -11.25 0.70 -5.30
N TYR A 103 -10.69 0.18 -6.39
CA TYR A 103 -9.94 0.95 -7.38
C TYR A 103 -10.74 2.14 -7.93
N TYR A 104 -11.97 1.91 -8.40
CA TYR A 104 -12.82 2.98 -8.92
C TYR A 104 -13.28 3.96 -7.84
N TRP A 105 -13.57 3.50 -6.62
CA TRP A 105 -13.88 4.39 -5.51
C TRP A 105 -12.71 5.31 -5.16
N ILE A 106 -11.47 4.78 -5.14
CA ILE A 106 -10.28 5.55 -4.79
C ILE A 106 -9.98 6.63 -5.83
N ARG A 107 -10.18 6.33 -7.13
CA ARG A 107 -9.92 7.28 -8.22
C ARG A 107 -11.10 8.23 -8.51
N GLY A 108 -12.28 7.93 -7.99
CA GLY A 108 -13.49 8.72 -8.21
C GLY A 108 -13.63 9.93 -7.27
N ASP A 109 -14.63 10.76 -7.56
CA ASP A 109 -15.06 11.82 -6.64
C ASP A 109 -15.85 11.22 -5.47
N PHE A 110 -15.37 11.47 -4.24
CA PHE A 110 -15.99 10.95 -3.02
C PHE A 110 -17.24 11.71 -2.57
N SER A 111 -17.55 12.87 -3.17
CA SER A 111 -18.64 13.76 -2.74
C SER A 111 -20.00 13.04 -2.68
N GLY A 112 -20.27 12.18 -3.66
CA GLY A 112 -21.52 11.42 -3.80
C GLY A 112 -21.56 10.07 -3.07
N PHE A 113 -20.48 9.66 -2.40
CA PHE A 113 -20.45 8.37 -1.71
C PHE A 113 -21.15 8.40 -0.35
N LYS A 114 -21.69 7.24 0.04
CA LYS A 114 -22.21 7.03 1.41
C LYS A 114 -21.08 7.24 2.43
N PRO A 115 -21.39 7.73 3.66
CA PRO A 115 -20.39 8.17 4.64
C PRO A 115 -19.22 7.20 4.89
N TYR A 116 -19.49 5.89 4.93
CA TYR A 116 -18.43 4.88 5.14
C TYR A 116 -17.36 4.90 4.05
N VAL A 117 -17.78 4.94 2.78
CA VAL A 117 -16.90 4.93 1.61
C VAL A 117 -16.27 6.31 1.47
N LYS A 118 -17.07 7.37 1.55
CA LYS A 118 -16.63 8.77 1.47
C LYS A 118 -15.45 9.06 2.39
N ASN A 119 -15.61 8.80 3.70
CA ASN A 119 -14.58 9.14 4.68
C ASN A 119 -13.26 8.39 4.45
N ARG A 120 -13.33 7.15 3.94
CA ARG A 120 -12.13 6.35 3.64
C ARG A 120 -11.45 6.80 2.36
N VAL A 121 -12.24 7.05 1.30
CA VAL A 121 -11.70 7.56 0.04
C VAL A 121 -11.05 8.92 0.27
N GLU A 122 -11.73 9.84 0.94
CA GLU A 122 -11.20 11.16 1.27
C GLU A 122 -9.84 11.06 2.01
N GLU A 123 -9.73 10.14 2.97
CA GLU A 123 -8.47 9.93 3.67
C GLU A 123 -7.39 9.29 2.78
N ILE A 124 -7.73 8.30 1.95
CA ILE A 124 -6.80 7.70 0.97
C ILE A 124 -6.24 8.79 0.05
N GLN A 125 -7.10 9.65 -0.50
CA GLN A 125 -6.70 10.73 -1.40
C GLN A 125 -5.88 11.82 -0.70
N LYS A 126 -6.05 12.01 0.62
CA LYS A 126 -5.18 12.88 1.45
C LYS A 126 -3.81 12.27 1.73
N LEU A 127 -3.71 10.94 1.76
CA LEU A 127 -2.50 10.20 2.09
C LEU A 127 -1.69 9.77 0.87
N SER A 128 -2.32 9.70 -0.30
CA SER A 128 -1.73 9.17 -1.53
C SER A 128 -2.35 9.82 -2.77
N ASP A 129 -1.58 9.91 -3.84
CA ASP A 129 -2.07 10.35 -5.15
C ASP A 129 -2.96 9.25 -5.77
N PRO A 130 -4.23 9.54 -6.11
CA PRO A 130 -5.14 8.58 -6.75
C PRO A 130 -4.59 7.98 -8.05
N ASN A 131 -3.71 8.67 -8.76
CA ASN A 131 -3.11 8.17 -10.00
C ASN A 131 -2.02 7.11 -9.77
N ARG A 132 -1.56 6.95 -8.52
CA ARG A 132 -0.61 5.90 -8.14
C ARG A 132 -1.28 4.61 -7.66
N TRP A 133 -2.60 4.54 -7.74
CA TRP A 133 -3.39 3.34 -7.47
C TRP A 133 -3.60 2.57 -8.77
N GLY A 134 -3.22 1.29 -8.75
CA GLY A 134 -3.44 0.33 -9.82
C GLY A 134 -4.34 -0.84 -9.39
N HIS A 135 -4.94 -1.49 -10.37
CA HIS A 135 -5.65 -2.75 -10.19
C HIS A 135 -4.73 -3.92 -10.58
N CYS A 136 -4.60 -4.93 -9.71
CA CYS A 136 -3.85 -6.16 -9.97
C CYS A 136 -4.82 -7.35 -9.92
N PRO A 137 -5.05 -8.10 -11.01
CA PRO A 137 -5.93 -9.27 -11.03
C PRO A 137 -5.43 -10.42 -10.15
#